data_AF-A0A5C8L9S3-F1
#
_entry.id   AF-A0A5C8L9S3-F1
#
_cell.length_a   1.000
_cell.length_b   1.000
_cell.length_c   1.000
_cell.angle_alpha   90.00
_cell.angle_beta   90.00
_cell.angle_gamma   90.00
#
_symmetry.space_group_name_H-M   'P 1'
#
loop_
_entity.id
_entity.type
_entity.pdbx_description
1 polymer ?
#
loop_
_entity_poly.entity_id
_entity_poly.type
_entity_poly.pdbx_seq_one_letter_code
_entity_poly.pdbx_strand_id
1 'polypeptide(L)'
;MRKFILGFLFSGILFLGFWYYKTQKDQKLELLQTSQLLEKQIKNVSKLIVTEGSYAQIYTYESSKDVFLGVEARKKALVAVNAKATVSYDLNQLSYEVNPKSQVLRITRIPEPELSIYPDFDYYDISADYLNKFEAKDYNTIKKRITRKLQNEIEASSLMSNADERLINELQKIFVLTQSLGWTLEYYKQPVQSARELEILF
;
A
#
# COMPACT_ATOMS: atom_id res chain seq x y z
N MET A 1 -29.01 2.59 68.52
CA MET A 1 -27.81 2.75 67.66
C MET A 1 -27.58 1.55 66.72
N ARG A 2 -27.60 0.28 67.18
CA ARG A 2 -27.39 -0.90 66.32
C ARG A 2 -28.29 -0.97 65.06
N LYS A 3 -29.58 -0.60 65.16
CA LYS A 3 -30.52 -0.61 64.03
C LYS A 3 -30.19 0.43 62.93
N PHE A 4 -29.62 1.58 63.31
CA PHE A 4 -29.19 2.62 62.37
C PHE A 4 -27.89 2.23 61.64
N ILE A 5 -26.98 1.55 62.36
CA ILE A 5 -25.73 1.03 61.78
C ILE A 5 -26.04 -0.05 60.73
N LEU A 6 -26.98 -0.96 61.01
CA LEU A 6 -27.42 -1.96 60.03
C LEU A 6 -28.04 -1.35 58.77
N GLY A 7 -28.88 -0.32 58.91
CA GLY A 7 -29.48 0.38 57.76
C GLY A 7 -28.43 1.07 56.88
N PHE A 8 -27.43 1.70 57.50
CA PHE A 8 -26.32 2.32 56.79
C PHE A 8 -25.46 1.29 56.04
N LEU A 9 -25.16 0.15 56.67
CA LEU A 9 -24.42 -0.96 56.05
C LEU A 9 -25.18 -1.53 54.85
N PHE A 10 -26.49 -1.74 54.98
CA PHE A 10 -27.34 -2.25 53.91
C PHE A 10 -27.42 -1.28 52.72
N SER A 11 -27.55 0.03 52.98
CA SER A 11 -27.52 1.06 51.96
C SER A 11 -26.16 1.13 51.26
N GLY A 12 -25.05 0.99 51.99
CA GLY A 12 -23.70 0.91 51.43
C GLY A 12 -23.51 -0.28 50.49
N ILE A 13 -24.01 -1.46 50.86
CA ILE A 13 -23.95 -2.67 50.01
C ILE A 13 -24.76 -2.47 48.72
N LEU A 14 -25.97 -1.91 48.81
CA LEU A 14 -26.80 -1.61 47.64
C LEU A 14 -26.15 -0.57 46.72
N PHE A 15 -25.55 0.47 47.29
CA PHE A 15 -24.84 1.50 46.53
C PHE A 15 -23.62 0.92 45.80
N LEU A 16 -22.80 0.13 46.48
CA LEU A 16 -21.63 -0.54 45.89
C LEU A 16 -22.05 -1.54 44.81
N GLY A 17 -23.13 -2.31 45.01
CA GLY A 17 -23.66 -3.23 44.02
C GLY A 17 -24.18 -2.53 42.76
N PHE A 18 -24.92 -1.42 42.93
CA PHE A 18 -25.37 -0.59 41.81
C PHE A 18 -24.20 0.06 41.07
N TRP A 19 -23.23 0.60 41.81
CA TRP A 19 -22.03 1.22 41.25
C TRP A 19 -21.22 0.21 40.43
N TYR A 20 -20.96 -0.98 40.99
CA TYR A 20 -20.27 -2.06 40.29
C TYR A 20 -21.00 -2.51 39.01
N TYR A 21 -22.32 -2.71 39.08
CA TYR A 21 -23.11 -3.10 37.91
C TYR A 21 -23.08 -2.01 36.82
N LYS A 22 -23.20 -0.74 37.22
CA LYS A 22 -23.15 0.41 36.30
C LYS A 22 -21.78 0.52 35.64
N THR A 23 -20.69 0.46 36.40
CA THR A 23 -19.32 0.52 35.88
C THR A 23 -19.05 -0.61 34.86
N GLN A 24 -19.49 -1.84 35.15
CA GLN A 24 -19.33 -2.96 34.20
C GLN A 24 -20.12 -2.75 32.90
N LYS A 25 -21.32 -2.18 32.99
CA LYS A 25 -22.13 -1.87 31.81
C LYS A 25 -21.51 -0.74 30.98
N ASP A 26 -21.01 0.30 31.63
CA ASP A 26 -20.39 1.45 30.99
C ASP A 26 -19.10 1.04 30.27
N GLN A 27 -18.24 0.22 30.90
CA GLN A 27 -17.04 -0.34 30.26
C GLN A 27 -17.37 -1.17 29.02
N LYS A 28 -18.39 -2.04 29.09
CA LYS A 28 -18.81 -2.84 27.93
C LYS A 28 -19.32 -1.97 26.78
N LEU A 29 -20.03 -0.89 27.10
CA LEU A 29 -20.56 0.05 26.12
C LEU A 29 -19.44 0.87 25.46
N GLU A 30 -18.45 1.31 26.23
CA GLU A 30 -17.24 1.99 25.75
C GLU A 30 -16.41 1.08 24.82
N LEU A 31 -16.17 -0.18 25.20
CA LEU A 31 -15.48 -1.15 24.35
C LEU A 31 -16.19 -1.38 23.02
N LEU A 32 -17.52 -1.46 23.03
CA LEU A 32 -18.32 -1.59 21.81
C LEU A 32 -18.19 -0.35 20.92
N GLN A 33 -18.30 0.84 21.49
CA GLN A 33 -18.22 2.11 20.76
C GLN A 33 -16.84 2.33 20.16
N THR A 34 -15.77 2.08 20.91
CA THR A 34 -14.38 2.22 20.44
C THR A 34 -14.06 1.20 19.35
N SER A 35 -14.50 -0.06 19.49
CA SER A 35 -14.38 -1.09 18.46
C SER A 35 -15.09 -0.68 17.15
N GLN A 36 -16.31 -0.19 17.24
CA GLN A 36 -17.07 0.26 16.06
C GLN A 36 -16.43 1.48 15.39
N LEU A 37 -15.86 2.39 16.18
CA LEU A 37 -15.14 3.55 15.66
C LEU A 37 -13.86 3.12 14.92
N LEU A 38 -13.11 2.16 15.47
CA LEU A 38 -11.94 1.58 14.81
C LEU A 38 -12.30 0.93 13.49
N GLU A 39 -13.29 0.04 13.48
CA GLU A 39 -13.77 -0.62 12.26
C GLU A 39 -14.19 0.41 11.20
N LYS A 40 -14.94 1.44 11.62
CA LYS A 40 -15.35 2.52 10.73
C LYS A 40 -14.15 3.29 10.17
N GLN A 41 -13.13 3.58 10.99
CA GLN A 41 -11.95 4.28 10.51
C GLN A 41 -11.13 3.41 9.56
N ILE A 42 -10.95 2.12 9.86
CA ILE A 42 -10.22 1.20 8.98
C ILE A 42 -10.93 1.11 7.62
N LYS A 43 -12.26 1.06 7.62
CA LYS A 43 -13.06 1.12 6.39
C LYS A 43 -12.98 2.48 5.68
N ASN A 44 -12.69 3.58 6.38
CA ASN A 44 -12.48 4.87 5.73
C ASN A 44 -11.09 5.00 5.09
N VAL A 45 -10.09 4.26 5.59
CA VAL A 45 -8.75 4.17 5.00
C VAL A 45 -8.64 3.05 3.97
N SER A 46 -9.66 2.18 3.81
CA SER A 46 -9.74 1.17 2.75
C SER A 46 -10.02 1.82 1.37
N LYS A 47 -9.04 2.59 0.90
CA LYS A 47 -9.04 3.31 -0.36
C LYS A 47 -7.86 2.85 -1.20
N LEU A 48 -7.96 3.07 -2.50
CA LEU A 48 -6.83 2.93 -3.40
C LEU A 48 -5.90 4.13 -3.21
N ILE A 49 -4.68 3.88 -2.72
CA ILE A 49 -3.61 4.87 -2.71
C ILE A 49 -2.90 4.78 -4.05
N VAL A 50 -2.73 5.90 -4.74
CA VAL A 50 -2.06 5.95 -6.05
C VAL A 50 -0.95 6.98 -6.01
N THR A 51 0.23 6.59 -6.44
CA THR A 51 1.37 7.48 -6.70
C THR A 51 1.69 7.41 -8.18
N GLU A 52 1.79 8.56 -8.82
CA GLU A 52 2.00 8.66 -10.26
C GLU A 52 3.38 9.26 -10.56
N GLY A 53 3.98 8.82 -11.65
CA GLY A 53 5.21 9.38 -12.21
C GLY A 53 5.17 9.42 -13.73
N SER A 54 5.91 10.35 -14.32
CA SER A 54 6.05 10.49 -15.77
C SER A 54 7.50 10.29 -16.18
N TYR A 55 7.71 9.52 -17.23
CA TYR A 55 9.02 9.13 -17.73
C TYR A 55 9.09 9.40 -19.23
N ALA A 56 10.08 10.16 -19.65
CA ALA A 56 10.28 10.48 -21.06
C ALA A 56 11.74 10.19 -21.44
N GLN A 57 11.95 9.29 -22.40
CA GLN A 57 13.31 8.92 -22.82
C GLN A 57 13.35 8.48 -24.28
N ILE A 58 14.49 8.76 -24.92
CA ILE A 58 14.77 8.35 -26.30
C ILE A 58 15.57 7.04 -26.26
N TYR A 59 15.15 6.08 -27.07
CA TYR A 59 15.77 4.78 -27.23
C TYR A 59 16.23 4.59 -28.68
N THR A 60 17.43 4.05 -28.84
CA THR A 60 17.93 3.61 -30.14
C THR A 60 17.88 2.08 -30.20
N TYR A 61 17.14 1.56 -31.18
CA TYR A 61 17.14 0.16 -31.54
C TYR A 61 18.05 -0.05 -32.75
N GLU A 62 18.95 -1.03 -32.67
CA GLU A 62 19.81 -1.43 -33.78
C GLU A 62 19.78 -2.97 -33.89
N SER A 63 19.74 -3.45 -35.12
CA SER A 63 19.82 -4.88 -35.43
C SER A 63 20.54 -5.08 -36.75
N SER A 64 21.33 -6.14 -36.81
CA SER A 64 22.00 -6.56 -38.01
C SER A 64 21.78 -8.03 -38.28
N LYS A 65 21.95 -8.43 -39.55
CA LYS A 65 21.96 -9.84 -39.95
C LYS A 65 22.96 -10.06 -41.07
N ASP A 66 23.65 -11.19 -40.99
CA ASP A 66 24.51 -11.64 -42.08
C ASP A 66 23.63 -12.12 -43.24
N VAL A 67 23.95 -11.66 -44.44
CA VAL A 67 23.19 -12.03 -45.64
C VAL A 67 23.98 -13.01 -46.51
N PHE A 68 25.10 -12.57 -47.10
CA PHE A 68 25.93 -13.42 -47.95
C PHE A 68 27.35 -12.85 -48.08
N LEU A 69 28.37 -13.72 -48.20
CA LEU A 69 29.79 -13.36 -48.38
C LEU A 69 30.35 -12.33 -47.37
N GLY A 70 29.88 -12.36 -46.12
CA GLY A 70 30.34 -11.44 -45.07
C GLY A 70 29.75 -10.03 -45.16
N VAL A 71 28.72 -9.81 -46.00
CA VAL A 71 27.96 -8.55 -46.03
C VAL A 71 26.88 -8.60 -44.95
N GLU A 72 26.97 -7.66 -44.01
CA GLU A 72 26.02 -7.45 -42.92
C GLU A 72 24.99 -6.39 -43.33
N ALA A 73 23.70 -6.71 -43.22
CA ALA A 73 22.61 -5.77 -43.47
C ALA A 73 22.03 -5.28 -42.14
N ARG A 74 21.92 -3.95 -41.97
CA ARG A 74 21.58 -3.29 -40.72
C ARG A 74 20.21 -2.61 -40.79
N LYS A 75 19.60 -2.43 -39.62
CA LYS A 75 18.42 -1.60 -39.40
C LYS A 75 18.52 -0.87 -38.07
N LYS A 76 17.98 0.33 -38.03
CA LYS A 76 18.02 1.23 -36.89
C LYS A 76 16.70 1.98 -36.74
N ALA A 77 16.25 2.15 -35.50
CA ALA A 77 15.11 2.97 -35.17
C ALA A 77 15.39 3.86 -33.95
N LEU A 78 15.05 5.14 -34.05
CA LEU A 78 14.98 6.08 -32.93
C LEU A 78 13.54 6.18 -32.45
N VAL A 79 13.32 5.82 -31.19
CA VAL A 79 12.01 5.70 -30.57
C VAL A 79 11.97 6.61 -29.35
N ALA A 80 11.16 7.65 -29.37
CA ALA A 80 10.85 8.37 -28.14
C ALA A 80 9.74 7.63 -27.39
N VAL A 81 9.91 7.51 -26.08
CA VAL A 81 8.93 6.83 -25.23
C VAL A 81 8.51 7.78 -24.13
N ASN A 82 7.20 8.01 -24.06
CA ASN A 82 6.54 8.78 -23.02
C ASN A 82 5.68 7.81 -22.20
N ALA A 83 6.03 7.57 -20.95
CA ALA A 83 5.32 6.63 -20.09
C ALA A 83 4.76 7.33 -18.86
N LYS A 84 3.48 7.07 -18.57
CA LYS A 84 2.91 7.31 -17.25
C LYS A 84 3.02 6.02 -16.46
N ALA A 85 3.58 6.08 -15.26
CA ALA A 85 3.61 4.95 -14.34
C ALA A 85 2.81 5.28 -13.09
N THR A 86 2.12 4.28 -12.56
CA THR A 86 1.36 4.37 -11.32
C THR A 86 1.73 3.22 -10.42
N VAL A 87 2.08 3.52 -9.17
CA VAL A 87 2.23 2.51 -8.11
C VAL A 87 1.03 2.67 -7.20
N SER A 88 0.26 1.60 -7.02
CA SER A 88 -0.94 1.63 -6.21
C SER A 88 -0.99 0.58 -5.12
N TYR A 89 -1.60 0.96 -3.99
CA TYR A 89 -1.91 0.08 -2.87
C TYR A 89 -3.43 0.06 -2.67
N ASP A 90 -4.05 -1.11 -2.84
CA ASP A 90 -5.48 -1.28 -2.57
C ASP A 90 -5.71 -1.68 -1.11
N LEU A 91 -5.98 -0.69 -0.25
CA LEU A 91 -6.23 -0.94 1.16
C LEU A 91 -7.54 -1.67 1.44
N ASN A 92 -8.40 -1.94 0.44
CA ASN A 92 -9.49 -2.91 0.61
C ASN A 92 -8.98 -4.35 0.81
N GLN A 93 -7.74 -4.62 0.39
CA GLN A 93 -7.07 -5.91 0.58
C GLN A 93 -6.30 -6.00 1.90
N LEU A 94 -6.31 -4.92 2.70
CA LEU A 94 -5.77 -4.92 4.06
C LEU A 94 -6.55 -5.92 4.92
N SER A 95 -5.84 -6.88 5.50
CA SER A 95 -6.45 -7.88 6.40
C SER A 95 -6.14 -7.51 7.85
N TYR A 96 -7.17 -7.55 8.70
CA TYR A 96 -7.04 -7.19 10.10
C TYR A 96 -8.02 -7.97 10.99
N GLU A 97 -7.70 -8.05 12.27
CA GLU A 97 -8.51 -8.64 13.33
C GLU A 97 -8.72 -7.61 14.44
N VAL A 98 -9.95 -7.46 14.92
CA VAL A 98 -10.28 -6.62 16.07
C VAL A 98 -10.59 -7.53 17.24
N ASN A 99 -9.86 -7.39 18.35
CA ASN A 99 -10.13 -8.10 19.60
C ASN A 99 -10.53 -7.10 20.70
N PRO A 100 -11.84 -6.89 20.92
CA PRO A 100 -12.31 -5.95 21.94
C PRO A 100 -11.97 -6.36 23.37
N LYS A 101 -11.79 -7.65 23.65
CA LYS A 101 -11.49 -8.14 25.01
C LYS A 101 -10.07 -7.77 25.45
N SER A 102 -9.12 -7.81 24.51
CA SER A 102 -7.73 -7.43 24.76
C SER A 102 -7.41 -6.01 24.28
N GLN A 103 -8.38 -5.29 23.71
CA GLN A 103 -8.20 -3.97 23.09
C GLN A 103 -7.05 -3.97 22.07
N VAL A 104 -6.99 -5.00 21.24
CA VAL A 104 -5.97 -5.17 20.20
C VAL A 104 -6.61 -5.03 18.83
N LEU A 105 -6.04 -4.16 18.00
CA LEU A 105 -6.21 -4.17 16.56
C LEU A 105 -4.98 -4.83 15.94
N ARG A 106 -5.14 -5.95 15.24
CA ARG A 106 -4.06 -6.67 14.60
C ARG A 106 -4.16 -6.57 13.10
N ILE A 107 -3.16 -5.97 12.45
CA ILE A 107 -3.00 -6.05 11.01
C ILE A 107 -2.28 -7.36 10.68
N THR A 108 -2.93 -8.21 9.87
CA THR A 108 -2.42 -9.54 9.51
C THR A 108 -1.78 -9.57 8.13
N ARG A 109 -2.22 -8.68 7.22
CA ARG A 109 -1.64 -8.55 5.87
C ARG A 109 -1.82 -7.13 5.36
N ILE A 110 -0.77 -6.59 4.77
CA ILE A 110 -0.79 -5.34 4.01
C ILE A 110 -0.65 -5.69 2.53
N PRO A 111 -1.44 -5.06 1.63
CA PRO A 111 -1.30 -5.28 0.19
C PRO A 111 0.10 -4.94 -0.32
N GLU A 112 0.56 -5.69 -1.31
CA GLU A 112 1.76 -5.38 -2.07
C GLU A 112 1.49 -4.25 -3.09
N PRO A 113 2.51 -3.49 -3.50
CA PRO A 113 2.34 -2.46 -4.52
C PRO A 113 2.03 -3.08 -5.88
N GLU A 114 1.08 -2.48 -6.60
CA GLU A 114 0.83 -2.79 -8.01
C GLU A 114 1.43 -1.69 -8.89
N LEU A 115 2.45 -2.03 -9.67
CA LEU A 115 3.06 -1.15 -10.66
C LEU A 115 2.37 -1.31 -12.02
N SER A 116 1.71 -0.26 -12.48
CA SER A 116 1.16 -0.16 -13.84
C SER A 116 1.93 0.87 -14.66
N ILE A 117 2.31 0.52 -15.88
CA ILE A 117 3.07 1.39 -16.79
C ILE A 117 2.30 1.51 -18.10
N TYR A 118 2.08 2.75 -18.53
CA TYR A 118 1.37 3.13 -19.74
C TYR A 118 2.32 3.84 -20.70
N PRO A 119 3.15 3.10 -21.46
CA PRO A 119 4.09 3.68 -22.41
C PRO A 119 3.42 3.99 -23.74
N ASP A 120 3.71 5.18 -24.26
CA ASP A 120 3.44 5.61 -25.63
C ASP A 120 4.76 5.64 -26.43
N PHE A 121 4.72 5.24 -27.70
CA PHE A 121 5.90 5.02 -28.53
C PHE A 121 5.82 5.83 -29.83
N ASP A 122 6.71 6.79 -29.97
CA ASP A 122 6.86 7.61 -31.17
C ASP A 122 8.12 7.21 -31.94
N TYR A 123 7.96 6.77 -33.19
CA TYR A 123 9.07 6.37 -34.05
C TYR A 123 9.43 7.53 -34.99
N TYR A 124 10.61 8.12 -34.79
CA TYR A 124 11.01 9.32 -35.53
C TYR A 124 11.94 9.04 -36.71
N ASP A 125 12.98 8.24 -36.47
CA ASP A 125 13.98 7.91 -37.50
C ASP A 125 14.03 6.39 -37.65
N ILE A 126 13.54 5.88 -38.78
CA ILE A 126 13.55 4.46 -39.11
C ILE A 126 14.36 4.29 -40.39
N SER A 127 15.50 3.62 -40.29
CA SER A 127 16.38 3.32 -41.41
C SER A 127 16.66 1.81 -41.48
N ALA A 128 16.64 1.26 -42.68
CA ALA A 128 16.85 -0.17 -42.90
C ALA A 128 17.51 -0.43 -44.25
N ASP A 129 18.51 -1.29 -44.26
CA ASP A 129 19.10 -1.77 -45.51
C ASP A 129 18.08 -2.63 -46.27
N TYR A 130 18.19 -2.65 -47.61
CA TYR A 130 17.23 -3.34 -48.48
C TYR A 130 17.01 -4.80 -48.08
N LEU A 131 18.07 -5.47 -47.64
CA LEU A 131 18.04 -6.88 -47.26
C LEU A 131 17.60 -7.09 -45.80
N ASN A 132 17.51 -6.07 -44.95
CA ASN A 132 17.11 -6.15 -43.53
C ASN A 132 16.02 -5.11 -43.17
N LYS A 133 14.81 -5.28 -43.71
CA LYS A 133 13.68 -4.38 -43.44
C LYS A 133 13.05 -4.63 -42.07
N PHE A 134 12.32 -3.62 -41.58
CA PHE A 134 11.48 -3.76 -40.39
C PHE A 134 10.26 -4.63 -40.67
N GLU A 135 10.00 -5.54 -39.75
CA GLU A 135 8.84 -6.42 -39.74
C GLU A 135 8.03 -6.19 -38.45
N ALA A 136 6.78 -6.63 -38.41
CA ALA A 136 5.92 -6.51 -37.21
C ALA A 136 6.57 -7.10 -35.94
N LYS A 137 7.38 -8.16 -36.09
CA LYS A 137 8.13 -8.77 -34.97
C LYS A 137 9.15 -7.81 -34.35
N ASP A 138 9.72 -6.90 -35.13
CA ASP A 138 10.73 -5.95 -34.65
C ASP A 138 10.08 -4.90 -33.75
N TYR A 139 8.94 -4.34 -34.16
CA TYR A 139 8.16 -3.41 -33.33
C TYR A 139 7.74 -4.05 -32.00
N ASN A 140 7.28 -5.30 -32.02
CA ASN A 140 6.97 -6.05 -30.80
C ASN A 140 8.20 -6.27 -29.92
N THR A 141 9.36 -6.51 -30.53
CA THR A 141 10.64 -6.69 -29.81
C THR A 141 11.09 -5.38 -29.17
N ILE A 142 11.02 -4.27 -29.91
CA ILE A 142 11.32 -2.91 -29.42
C ILE A 142 10.43 -2.58 -28.22
N LYS A 143 9.11 -2.74 -28.38
CA LYS A 143 8.12 -2.49 -27.31
C LYS A 143 8.46 -3.30 -26.06
N LYS A 144 8.64 -4.63 -26.18
CA LYS A 144 8.97 -5.49 -25.04
C LYS A 144 10.28 -5.10 -24.37
N ARG A 145 11.32 -4.79 -25.14
CA ARG A 145 12.64 -4.43 -24.61
C ARG A 145 12.59 -3.11 -23.84
N ILE A 146 11.97 -2.09 -24.42
CA ILE A 146 11.86 -0.78 -23.78
C ILE A 146 10.92 -0.85 -22.57
N THR A 147 9.75 -1.49 -22.67
CA THR A 147 8.85 -1.64 -21.52
C THR A 147 9.54 -2.35 -20.35
N ARG A 148 10.30 -3.42 -20.60
CA ARG A 148 11.07 -4.10 -19.54
C ARG A 148 12.13 -3.20 -18.93
N LYS A 149 12.83 -2.41 -19.75
CA LYS A 149 13.84 -1.47 -19.27
C LYS A 149 13.21 -0.38 -18.39
N LEU A 150 12.11 0.22 -18.85
CA LEU A 150 11.34 1.19 -18.06
C LEU A 150 10.86 0.58 -16.74
N GLN A 151 10.34 -0.65 -16.76
CA GLN A 151 9.91 -1.32 -15.54
C GLN A 151 11.04 -1.43 -14.52
N ASN A 152 12.21 -1.94 -14.93
CA ASN A 152 13.36 -2.05 -14.03
C ASN A 152 13.84 -0.68 -13.51
N GLU A 153 13.82 0.35 -14.37
CA GLU A 153 14.20 1.72 -13.99
C GLU A 153 13.21 2.32 -12.99
N ILE A 154 11.90 2.08 -13.17
CA ILE A 154 10.84 2.57 -12.28
C ILE A 154 10.86 1.83 -10.94
N GLU A 155 11.03 0.51 -10.95
CA GLU A 155 11.16 -0.30 -9.72
C GLU A 155 12.37 0.14 -8.88
N ALA A 156 13.44 0.62 -9.51
CA ALA A 156 14.62 1.19 -8.83
C ALA A 156 14.53 2.71 -8.59
N SER A 157 13.40 3.35 -8.93
CA SER A 157 13.22 4.81 -8.84
C SER A 157 12.62 5.22 -7.50
N SER A 158 12.63 6.54 -7.25
CA SER A 158 11.92 7.13 -6.11
C SER A 158 10.39 6.98 -6.17
N LEU A 159 9.81 6.54 -7.30
CA LEU A 159 8.36 6.34 -7.39
C LEU A 159 7.87 5.25 -6.44
N MET A 160 8.65 4.17 -6.30
CA MET A 160 8.35 3.08 -5.36
C MET A 160 8.42 3.60 -3.91
N SER A 161 9.54 4.21 -3.52
CA SER A 161 9.71 4.74 -2.17
C SER A 161 8.64 5.78 -1.82
N ASN A 162 8.29 6.67 -2.76
CA ASN A 162 7.23 7.65 -2.55
C ASN A 162 5.85 7.00 -2.35
N ALA A 163 5.59 5.85 -3.00
CA ALA A 163 4.36 5.11 -2.80
C ALA A 163 4.33 4.42 -1.43
N ASP A 164 5.47 3.86 -1.00
CA ASP A 164 5.63 3.25 0.31
C ASP A 164 5.43 4.29 1.41
N GLU A 165 6.04 5.47 1.29
CA GLU A 165 5.84 6.59 2.21
C GLU A 165 4.37 7.01 2.30
N ARG A 166 3.64 7.05 1.17
CA ARG A 166 2.20 7.36 1.20
C ARG A 166 1.39 6.27 1.91
N LEU A 167 1.70 5.00 1.68
CA LEU A 167 1.09 3.89 2.41
C LEU A 167 1.34 4.01 3.92
N ILE A 168 2.61 4.19 4.31
CA ILE A 168 3.03 4.34 5.70
C ILE A 168 2.27 5.49 6.37
N ASN A 169 2.15 6.64 5.70
CA ASN A 169 1.39 7.78 6.22
C ASN A 169 -0.09 7.45 6.48
N GLU A 170 -0.74 6.62 5.65
CA GLU A 170 -2.11 6.17 5.93
C GLU A 170 -2.17 5.18 7.10
N LEU A 171 -1.21 4.26 7.21
CA LEU A 171 -1.13 3.32 8.33
C LEU A 171 -0.83 4.02 9.66
N GLN A 172 0.00 5.06 9.65
CA GLN A 172 0.28 5.89 10.83
C GLN A 172 -0.99 6.56 11.38
N LYS A 173 -1.96 6.93 10.54
CA LYS A 173 -3.25 7.45 10.99
C LYS A 173 -4.05 6.38 11.75
N ILE A 174 -3.98 5.12 11.32
CA ILE A 174 -4.60 3.99 12.03
C ILE A 174 -3.94 3.82 13.39
N PHE A 175 -2.60 3.85 13.43
CA PHE A 175 -1.83 3.75 14.68
C PHE A 175 -2.22 4.84 15.68
N VAL A 176 -2.20 6.11 15.25
CA VAL A 176 -2.54 7.25 16.13
C VAL A 176 -3.96 7.14 16.66
N LEU A 177 -4.94 6.77 15.82
CA LEU A 177 -6.31 6.56 16.29
C LEU A 177 -6.37 5.42 17.31
N THR A 178 -5.77 4.27 17.00
CA THR A 178 -5.78 3.09 17.87
C THR A 178 -5.22 3.43 19.25
N GLN A 179 -4.07 4.09 19.28
CA GLN A 179 -3.44 4.54 20.53
C GLN A 179 -4.28 5.57 21.29
N SER A 180 -4.93 6.51 20.59
CA SER A 180 -5.79 7.53 21.22
C SER A 180 -7.03 6.94 21.90
N LEU A 181 -7.47 5.75 21.47
CA LEU A 181 -8.58 5.01 22.08
C LEU A 181 -8.11 4.09 23.22
N GLY A 182 -6.81 4.06 23.52
CA GLY A 182 -6.22 3.16 24.51
C GLY A 182 -6.05 1.71 24.02
N TRP A 183 -6.14 1.49 22.71
CA TRP A 183 -5.96 0.17 22.09
C TRP A 183 -4.51 -0.01 21.63
N THR A 184 -4.07 -1.26 21.51
CA THR A 184 -2.76 -1.62 20.97
C THR A 184 -2.87 -2.00 19.50
N LEU A 185 -2.00 -1.44 18.66
CA LEU A 185 -1.83 -1.89 17.28
C LEU A 185 -0.78 -3.00 17.22
N GLU A 186 -1.10 -4.12 16.59
CA GLU A 186 -0.15 -5.20 16.32
C GLU A 186 0.04 -5.42 14.82
N TYR A 187 1.26 -5.75 14.41
CA TYR A 187 1.59 -6.26 13.08
C TYR A 187 2.31 -7.59 13.22
N TYR A 188 1.84 -8.64 12.54
CA TYR A 188 2.37 -10.02 12.67
C TYR A 188 2.59 -10.47 14.14
N LYS A 189 1.62 -10.14 15.02
CA LYS A 189 1.64 -10.46 16.46
C LYS A 189 2.74 -9.75 17.27
N GLN A 190 3.39 -8.73 16.70
CA GLN A 190 4.29 -7.84 17.43
C GLN A 190 3.58 -6.50 17.66
N PRO A 191 3.60 -5.95 18.88
CA PRO A 191 3.03 -4.63 19.14
C PRO A 191 3.86 -3.56 18.44
N VAL A 192 3.18 -2.65 17.74
CA VAL A 192 3.78 -1.46 17.14
C VAL A 192 3.86 -0.40 18.24
N GLN A 193 5.07 -0.02 18.65
CA GLN A 193 5.30 0.91 19.76
C GLN A 193 5.34 2.36 19.31
N SER A 194 5.60 2.61 18.03
CA SER A 194 5.62 3.97 17.48
C SER A 194 5.24 4.01 16.00
N ALA A 195 4.77 5.17 15.55
CA ALA A 195 4.50 5.44 14.13
C ALA A 195 5.75 5.22 13.24
N ARG A 196 6.96 5.40 13.79
CA ARG A 196 8.22 5.17 13.07
C ARG A 196 8.53 3.69 12.87
N GLU A 197 8.05 2.80 13.76
CA GLU A 197 8.26 1.37 13.54
C GLU A 197 7.56 0.88 12.28
N LEU A 198 6.47 1.53 11.87
CA LEU A 198 5.80 1.24 10.59
C LEU A 198 6.70 1.54 9.38
N GLU A 199 7.68 2.44 9.50
CA GLU A 199 8.65 2.73 8.42
C GLU A 199 9.67 1.61 8.24
N ILE A 200 9.90 0.77 9.27
CA ILE A 200 10.89 -0.31 9.26
C ILE A 200 10.27 -1.64 8.79
N LEU A 201 8.94 -1.68 8.65
CA LEU A 201 8.19 -2.86 8.20
C LEU A 201 8.15 -3.00 6.67
N PHE A 202 8.63 -1.99 5.94
CA PHE A 202 8.70 -1.89 4.47
C PHE A 202 10.13 -1.58 4.04
#